data_AF-A0A8S3EHY3-F1
#
_entry.id   AF-A0A8S3EHY3-F1
#
_cell.length_a   1.000
_cell.length_b   1.000
_cell.length_c   1.000
_cell.angle_alpha   90.00
_cell.angle_beta   90.00
_cell.angle_gamma   90.00
#
_symmetry.space_group_name_H-M   'P 1'
#
loop_
_entity.id
_entity.type
_entity.pdbx_description
1 polymer ?
#
loop_
_entity_poly.entity_id
_entity_poly.type
_entity_poly.pdbx_seq_one_letter_code
_entity_poly.pdbx_strand_id
1 'polypeptide(L)'
;LHRGSGLPNSFITCIGGICGVLFYYLFLTERLTKQELSKSSIVLQQLPDLMGVKHIYLNLIFGLTFISIAFILEYFFPYENDLILSDGFQISSAWSPALCGVGIGLLQLFFMISFKKSLGISTGFTVIVAQACRVQFFKKLIPSLESFTYGIQNSLTLLFALAAIAGSFISTVSTNQFPLNEKYGANVWSSFFGGFLLLVGARCAGGCTSGQGISGVSHLLIGSLIATAAMFGGGIVFAIGYGLITNDWHFHDL
;
A
#
# COMPACT_ATOMS: atom_id res chain seq x y z
N LEU A 1 -0.06 -10.74 -1.33
CA LEU A 1 0.98 -11.12 -0.34
C LEU A 1 0.40 -12.12 0.64
N HIS A 2 -0.35 -11.72 1.67
CA HIS A 2 -0.95 -12.62 2.69
C HIS A 2 -1.75 -13.84 2.17
N ARG A 3 -2.31 -13.76 0.95
CA ARG A 3 -2.97 -14.89 0.29
C ARG A 3 -1.98 -15.97 -0.21
N GLY A 4 -0.79 -15.56 -0.64
CA GLY A 4 0.27 -16.47 -1.08
C GLY A 4 0.97 -17.16 0.09
N SER A 5 1.01 -16.51 1.25
CA SER A 5 1.59 -17.10 2.46
C SER A 5 0.66 -18.06 3.21
N GLY A 6 -0.56 -18.31 2.73
CA GLY A 6 -1.46 -19.30 3.33
C GLY A 6 -2.14 -18.86 4.64
N LEU A 7 -2.18 -17.56 4.94
CA LEU A 7 -2.83 -17.06 6.15
C LEU A 7 -4.36 -17.30 6.11
N PRO A 8 -4.95 -17.82 7.21
CA PRO A 8 -6.40 -17.94 7.34
C PRO A 8 -7.05 -16.56 7.21
N ASN A 9 -8.26 -16.51 6.64
CA ASN A 9 -9.07 -15.30 6.44
C ASN A 9 -8.53 -14.23 5.45
N SER A 10 -7.35 -14.42 4.84
CA SER A 10 -6.83 -13.52 3.80
C SER A 10 -7.78 -13.34 2.60
N PHE A 11 -8.56 -14.37 2.29
CA PHE A 11 -9.61 -14.30 1.26
C PHE A 11 -10.76 -13.38 1.68
N ILE A 12 -11.14 -13.39 2.95
CA ILE A 12 -12.22 -12.56 3.49
C ILE A 12 -11.82 -11.07 3.44
N THR A 13 -10.56 -10.74 3.74
CA THR A 13 -10.03 -9.38 3.57
C THR A 13 -10.13 -8.91 2.12
N CYS A 14 -9.82 -9.78 1.15
CA CYS A 14 -9.97 -9.46 -0.27
C CYS A 14 -11.43 -9.21 -0.66
N ILE A 15 -12.37 -10.01 -0.15
CA ILE A 15 -13.81 -9.81 -0.38
C ILE A 15 -14.25 -8.47 0.21
N GLY A 16 -13.91 -8.19 1.48
CA GLY A 16 -14.20 -6.91 2.12
C GLY A 16 -13.66 -5.73 1.32
N GLY A 17 -12.44 -5.87 0.79
CA GLY A 17 -11.84 -4.93 -0.13
C GLY A 17 -12.64 -4.69 -1.41
N ILE A 18 -13.05 -5.76 -2.10
CA ILE A 18 -13.89 -5.68 -3.30
C ILE A 18 -15.22 -4.96 -3.00
N CYS A 19 -15.86 -5.31 -1.89
CA CYS A 19 -17.06 -4.63 -1.41
C CYS A 19 -16.80 -3.14 -1.13
N GLY A 20 -15.65 -2.80 -0.55
CA GLY A 20 -15.23 -1.42 -0.31
C GLY A 20 -15.06 -0.61 -1.58
N VAL A 21 -14.45 -1.19 -2.61
CA VAL A 21 -14.33 -0.56 -3.93
C VAL A 21 -15.70 -0.32 -4.55
N LEU A 22 -16.59 -1.33 -4.54
CA LEU A 22 -17.96 -1.18 -5.04
C LEU A 22 -18.70 -0.06 -4.30
N PHE A 23 -18.63 -0.05 -2.97
CA PHE A 23 -19.25 0.98 -2.14
C PHE A 23 -18.72 2.38 -2.47
N TYR A 24 -17.39 2.52 -2.62
CA TYR A 24 -16.78 3.78 -3.00
C TYR A 24 -17.34 4.31 -4.33
N TYR A 25 -17.38 3.47 -5.35
CA TYR A 25 -17.84 3.89 -6.67
C TYR A 25 -19.35 4.12 -6.77
N LEU A 26 -20.16 3.41 -5.99
CA LEU A 26 -21.61 3.58 -5.95
C LEU A 26 -22.04 4.82 -5.16
N PHE A 27 -21.41 5.09 -4.02
CA PHE A 27 -21.90 6.09 -3.06
C PHE A 27 -21.00 7.32 -2.89
N LEU A 28 -19.69 7.13 -2.96
CA LEU A 28 -18.72 8.19 -2.64
C LEU A 28 -18.23 8.93 -3.88
N THR A 29 -18.06 8.23 -5.01
CA THR A 29 -17.53 8.86 -6.24
C THR A 29 -18.39 10.04 -6.70
N GLU A 30 -19.73 9.93 -6.69
CA GLU A 30 -20.57 11.07 -7.07
C GLU A 30 -20.48 12.24 -6.08
N ARG A 31 -20.28 11.96 -4.79
CA ARG A 31 -20.18 13.00 -3.75
C ARG A 31 -18.83 13.70 -3.77
N LEU A 32 -17.76 12.95 -3.96
CA LEU A 32 -16.39 13.46 -4.00
C LEU A 32 -16.08 14.18 -5.32
N THR A 33 -16.59 13.69 -6.46
CA THR A 33 -16.45 14.37 -7.76
C THR A 33 -17.19 15.71 -7.79
N LYS A 34 -18.32 15.85 -7.07
CA LYS A 34 -19.00 17.14 -6.90
C LYS A 34 -18.24 18.13 -6.03
N GLN A 35 -17.31 17.64 -5.22
CA GLN A 35 -16.47 18.42 -4.33
C GLN A 35 -15.06 18.60 -4.91
N GLU A 36 -14.90 18.56 -6.25
CA GLU A 36 -13.60 18.79 -6.89
C GLU A 36 -12.94 20.05 -6.32
N LEU A 37 -11.85 19.84 -5.57
CA LEU A 37 -10.93 20.90 -5.22
C LEU A 37 -10.55 21.62 -6.51
N SER A 38 -10.72 22.96 -6.52
CA SER A 38 -10.22 23.82 -7.58
C SER A 38 -8.87 23.31 -8.05
N LYS A 39 -8.70 23.12 -9.37
CA LYS A 39 -7.45 22.66 -10.02
C LYS A 39 -6.20 23.49 -9.64
N SER A 40 -6.38 24.60 -8.92
CA SER A 40 -5.34 25.45 -8.33
C SER A 40 -4.94 25.09 -6.89
N SER A 41 -5.39 23.97 -6.32
CA SER A 41 -5.07 23.64 -4.94
C SER A 41 -3.61 23.21 -4.79
N ILE A 42 -2.93 23.79 -3.80
CA ILE A 42 -1.54 23.52 -3.38
C ILE A 42 -1.25 22.00 -3.26
N VAL A 43 -2.29 21.21 -2.98
CA VAL A 43 -2.24 19.75 -2.83
C VAL A 43 -1.80 19.02 -4.11
N LEU A 44 -2.07 19.60 -5.29
CA LEU A 44 -1.67 19.03 -6.60
C LEU A 44 -0.30 19.54 -7.08
N GLN A 45 0.26 20.56 -6.43
CA GLN A 45 1.58 21.08 -6.78
C GLN A 45 2.69 20.16 -6.29
N GLN A 46 3.75 20.07 -7.11
CA GLN A 46 4.99 19.43 -6.69
C GLN A 46 5.79 20.44 -5.87
N LEU A 47 6.47 19.96 -4.82
CA LEU A 47 7.30 20.81 -3.96
C LEU A 47 8.35 21.62 -4.73
N PRO A 48 9.01 21.10 -5.79
CA PRO A 48 9.94 21.87 -6.61
C PRO A 48 9.31 23.07 -7.34
N ASP A 49 8.06 22.91 -7.82
CA ASP A 49 7.34 23.99 -8.52
C ASP A 49 6.98 25.13 -7.57
N LEU A 50 6.72 24.80 -6.29
CA LEU A 50 6.44 25.79 -5.25
C LEU A 50 7.69 26.59 -4.86
N MET A 51 8.85 25.95 -4.85
CA MET A 51 10.12 26.61 -4.48
C MET A 51 10.87 27.22 -5.68
N GLY A 52 10.40 27.01 -6.91
CA GLY A 52 11.05 27.50 -8.13
C GLY A 52 12.43 26.88 -8.40
N VAL A 53 12.71 25.70 -7.82
CA VAL A 53 13.99 25.00 -7.95
C VAL A 53 13.83 23.82 -8.90
N LYS A 54 14.85 23.53 -9.72
CA LYS A 54 14.82 22.36 -10.60
C LYS A 54 14.65 21.07 -9.76
N HIS A 55 13.72 20.20 -10.19
CA HIS A 55 13.39 18.94 -9.51
C HIS A 55 14.62 18.07 -9.15
N ILE A 56 15.65 18.07 -10.00
CA ILE A 56 16.86 17.25 -9.81
C ILE A 56 17.58 17.57 -8.49
N TYR A 57 17.69 18.86 -8.13
CA TYR A 57 18.43 19.28 -6.93
C TYR A 57 17.64 18.92 -5.67
N LEU A 58 16.33 19.11 -5.71
CA LEU A 58 15.47 18.80 -4.58
C LEU A 58 15.46 17.29 -4.30
N ASN A 59 15.28 16.47 -5.34
CA ASN A 59 15.30 15.02 -5.21
C ASN A 59 16.65 14.52 -4.67
N LEU A 60 17.76 15.13 -5.09
CA LEU A 60 19.09 14.74 -4.63
C LEU A 60 19.32 15.10 -3.15
N ILE A 61 18.87 16.28 -2.71
CA ILE A 61 18.93 16.70 -1.31
C ILE A 61 18.10 15.77 -0.42
N PHE A 62 16.83 15.54 -0.78
CA PHE A 62 15.96 14.65 0.00
C PHE A 62 16.47 13.21 -0.02
N GLY A 63 16.94 12.71 -1.18
CA GLY A 63 17.51 11.38 -1.30
C GLY A 63 18.73 11.18 -0.40
N LEU A 64 19.70 12.12 -0.42
CA LEU A 64 20.86 12.08 0.47
C LEU A 64 20.46 12.16 1.94
N THR A 65 19.47 13.00 2.27
CA THR A 65 18.97 13.14 3.64
C THR A 65 18.37 11.82 4.14
N PHE A 66 17.49 11.18 3.36
CA PHE A 66 16.88 9.91 3.74
C PHE A 66 17.90 8.78 3.83
N ILE A 67 18.87 8.71 2.92
CA ILE A 67 19.96 7.72 3.00
C ILE A 67 20.79 7.94 4.26
N SER A 68 21.11 9.20 4.58
CA SER A 68 21.88 9.53 5.79
C SER A 68 21.12 9.14 7.05
N ILE A 69 19.82 9.46 7.12
CA ILE A 69 18.95 9.06 8.23
C ILE A 69 18.89 7.54 8.35
N ALA A 70 18.69 6.82 7.24
CA ALA A 70 18.65 5.36 7.26
C ALA A 70 19.96 4.75 7.77
N PHE A 71 21.11 5.29 7.34
CA PHE A 71 22.42 4.83 7.81
C PHE A 71 22.65 5.13 9.29
N ILE A 72 22.22 6.30 9.76
CA ILE A 72 22.28 6.68 11.17
C ILE A 72 21.39 5.73 11.99
N LEU A 73 20.15 5.49 11.56
CA LEU A 73 19.23 4.58 12.24
C LEU A 73 19.79 3.16 12.31
N GLU A 74 20.32 2.64 11.21
CA GLU A 74 20.96 1.32 11.17
C GLU A 74 22.18 1.23 12.10
N TYR A 75 22.93 2.32 12.25
CA TYR A 75 24.07 2.39 13.16
C TYR A 75 23.65 2.38 14.63
N PHE A 76 22.57 3.09 14.99
CA PHE A 76 22.09 3.16 16.37
C PHE A 76 21.20 1.97 16.76
N PHE A 77 20.44 1.43 15.82
CA PHE A 77 19.46 0.36 16.00
C PHE A 77 19.68 -0.70 14.92
N PRO A 78 20.66 -1.61 15.10
CA PRO A 78 20.96 -2.61 14.10
C PRO A 78 19.82 -3.62 14.01
N TYR A 79 19.36 -3.92 12.79
CA TYR A 79 18.20 -4.79 12.55
C TYR A 79 18.38 -6.22 13.10
N GLU A 80 19.61 -6.65 13.34
CA GLU A 80 19.93 -7.98 13.86
C GLU A 80 19.34 -8.21 15.26
N ASN A 81 19.16 -7.13 16.04
CA ASN A 81 18.55 -7.20 17.36
C ASN A 81 17.04 -7.51 17.30
N ASP A 82 16.37 -7.17 16.19
CA ASP A 82 14.93 -7.41 15.99
C ASP A 82 14.64 -8.87 15.54
N LEU A 83 15.68 -9.64 15.22
CA LEU A 83 15.55 -11.06 14.80
C LEU A 83 15.36 -12.01 15.98
N ILE A 84 15.54 -11.51 17.20
CA ILE A 84 15.35 -12.25 18.45
C ILE A 84 13.92 -11.96 18.93
N LEU A 85 12.97 -12.79 18.50
CA LEU A 85 11.58 -12.71 19.00
C LEU A 85 11.54 -13.14 20.48
N SER A 86 10.70 -12.47 21.28
CA SER A 86 10.52 -12.68 22.73
C SER A 86 10.26 -14.13 23.16
N ASP A 87 9.88 -15.02 22.24
CA ASP A 87 9.62 -16.44 22.47
C ASP A 87 10.85 -17.36 22.27
N GLY A 88 12.05 -16.79 22.07
CA GLY A 88 13.29 -17.57 21.87
C GLY A 88 13.43 -18.21 20.48
N PHE A 89 12.52 -17.88 19.56
CA PHE A 89 12.60 -18.30 18.16
C PHE A 89 13.46 -17.32 17.36
N GLN A 90 14.66 -17.76 16.98
CA GLN A 90 15.55 -16.98 16.11
C GLN A 90 15.15 -17.16 14.65
N ILE A 91 14.83 -16.05 13.97
CA ILE A 91 14.73 -16.05 12.51
C ILE A 91 16.16 -16.15 11.97
N SER A 92 16.50 -17.31 11.39
CA SER A 92 17.88 -17.67 11.02
C SER A 92 18.49 -16.84 9.89
N SER A 93 17.68 -16.09 9.14
CA SER A 93 18.19 -15.09 8.19
C SER A 93 17.07 -14.16 7.75
N ALA A 94 17.21 -12.86 8.01
CA ALA A 94 16.40 -11.82 7.38
C ALA A 94 17.26 -10.99 6.43
N TRP A 95 16.63 -10.47 5.39
CA TRP A 95 17.28 -9.56 4.47
C TRP A 95 17.47 -8.21 5.14
N SER A 96 18.65 -7.61 5.01
CA SER A 96 18.89 -6.30 5.60
C SER A 96 17.93 -5.26 5.01
N PRO A 97 17.37 -4.35 5.83
CA PRO A 97 16.42 -3.34 5.38
C PRO A 97 16.96 -2.50 4.22
N ALA A 98 18.26 -2.18 4.24
CA ALA A 98 18.94 -1.47 3.18
C ALA A 98 18.89 -2.22 1.83
N LEU A 99 19.13 -3.54 1.83
CA LEU A 99 19.12 -4.36 0.61
C LEU A 99 17.71 -4.47 0.03
N CYS A 100 16.70 -4.63 0.91
CA CYS A 100 15.29 -4.59 0.53
C CYS A 100 14.90 -3.24 -0.08
N GLY A 101 15.33 -2.12 0.53
CA GLY A 101 15.08 -0.78 0.03
C GLY A 101 15.68 -0.54 -1.36
N VAL A 102 16.94 -0.93 -1.57
CA VAL A 102 17.60 -0.86 -2.89
C VAL A 102 16.86 -1.75 -3.90
N GLY A 103 16.48 -2.96 -3.52
CA GLY A 103 15.73 -3.87 -4.39
C GLY A 103 14.38 -3.30 -4.83
N ILE A 104 13.60 -2.74 -3.90
CA ILE A 104 12.30 -2.10 -4.19
C ILE A 104 12.50 -0.86 -5.08
N GLY A 105 13.52 -0.03 -4.80
CA GLY A 105 13.83 1.15 -5.60
C GLY A 105 14.23 0.82 -7.03
N LEU A 106 15.09 -0.17 -7.23
CA LEU A 106 15.48 -0.65 -8.56
C LEU A 106 14.29 -1.25 -9.31
N LEU A 107 13.45 -2.02 -8.62
CA LEU A 107 12.24 -2.58 -9.19
C LEU A 107 11.30 -1.45 -9.65
N GLN A 108 11.08 -0.44 -8.82
CA GLN A 108 10.26 0.72 -9.17
C GLN A 108 10.83 1.49 -10.36
N LEU A 109 12.15 1.69 -10.41
CA LEU A 109 12.83 2.32 -11.55
C LEU A 109 12.57 1.54 -12.85
N PHE A 110 12.70 0.22 -12.80
CA PHE A 110 12.38 -0.65 -13.94
C PHE A 110 10.92 -0.48 -14.40
N PHE A 111 9.96 -0.49 -13.47
CA PHE A 111 8.55 -0.29 -13.81
C PHE A 111 8.28 1.10 -14.42
N MET A 112 8.94 2.14 -13.92
CA MET A 112 8.80 3.49 -14.46
C MET A 112 9.36 3.62 -15.86
N ILE A 113 10.53 3.04 -16.14
CA ILE A 113 11.16 3.06 -17.47
C ILE A 113 10.31 2.25 -18.47
N SER A 114 9.89 1.03 -18.09
CA SER A 114 9.17 0.14 -19.01
C SER A 114 7.71 0.53 -19.22
N PHE A 115 7.01 1.00 -18.19
CA PHE A 115 5.55 1.14 -18.21
C PHE A 115 5.04 2.55 -17.92
N LYS A 116 5.92 3.51 -17.62
CA LYS A 116 5.61 4.93 -17.36
C LYS A 116 4.46 5.13 -16.35
N LYS A 117 4.29 4.20 -15.39
CA LYS A 117 3.22 4.24 -14.41
C LYS A 117 3.69 3.71 -13.05
N SER A 118 3.20 4.32 -11.98
CA SER A 118 3.41 3.87 -10.61
C SER A 118 2.82 2.48 -10.36
N LEU A 119 3.53 1.68 -9.56
CA LEU A 119 3.03 0.47 -8.94
C LEU A 119 1.84 0.80 -8.02
N GLY A 120 0.71 0.08 -8.16
CA GLY A 120 -0.47 0.33 -7.34
C GLY A 120 -1.44 -0.85 -7.32
N ILE A 121 -1.41 -1.62 -6.23
CA ILE A 121 -2.24 -2.83 -6.07
C ILE A 121 -3.73 -2.49 -5.96
N SER A 122 -4.07 -1.35 -5.33
CA SER A 122 -5.47 -0.92 -5.20
C SER A 122 -6.15 -0.82 -6.56
N THR A 123 -5.45 -0.33 -7.59
CA THR A 123 -5.96 -0.24 -8.97
C THR A 123 -6.27 -1.59 -9.55
N GLY A 124 -5.50 -2.63 -9.20
CA GLY A 124 -5.82 -4.01 -9.54
C GLY A 124 -7.19 -4.45 -9.02
N PHE A 125 -7.53 -4.14 -7.77
CA PHE A 125 -8.86 -4.46 -7.22
C PHE A 125 -10.00 -3.77 -7.98
N THR A 126 -9.82 -2.51 -8.35
CA THR A 126 -10.80 -1.78 -9.17
C THR A 126 -10.94 -2.36 -10.56
N VAL A 127 -9.85 -2.80 -11.18
CA VAL A 127 -9.91 -3.48 -12.49
C VAL A 127 -10.63 -4.82 -12.39
N ILE A 128 -10.39 -5.61 -11.33
CA ILE A 128 -11.12 -6.88 -11.10
C ILE A 128 -12.62 -6.60 -10.96
N VAL A 129 -12.99 -5.61 -10.15
CA VAL A 129 -14.38 -5.20 -9.97
C VAL A 129 -14.98 -4.71 -11.29
N ALA A 130 -14.25 -3.89 -12.06
CA ALA A 130 -14.69 -3.38 -13.35
C ALA A 130 -14.90 -4.51 -14.38
N GLN A 131 -14.00 -5.50 -14.41
CA GLN A 131 -14.13 -6.68 -15.27
C GLN A 131 -15.29 -7.58 -14.86
N ALA A 132 -15.51 -7.78 -13.56
CA ALA A 132 -16.66 -8.52 -13.05
C ALA A 132 -17.99 -7.79 -13.34
N CYS A 133 -17.98 -6.46 -13.34
CA CYS A 133 -19.13 -5.61 -13.63
C CYS A 133 -19.33 -5.31 -15.12
N ARG A 134 -18.71 -6.06 -16.04
CA ARG A 134 -18.89 -5.91 -17.51
C ARG A 134 -20.32 -6.17 -18.01
N VAL A 135 -21.22 -6.63 -17.14
CA VAL A 135 -22.64 -6.82 -17.45
C VAL A 135 -23.31 -5.46 -17.69
N GLN A 136 -24.11 -5.35 -18.75
CA GLN A 136 -24.77 -4.11 -19.20
C GLN A 136 -25.50 -3.33 -18.08
N PHE A 137 -26.01 -4.05 -17.08
CA PHE A 137 -26.68 -3.51 -15.90
C PHE A 137 -25.76 -2.60 -15.06
N PHE A 138 -24.53 -3.04 -14.76
CA PHE A 138 -23.58 -2.27 -13.96
C PHE A 138 -22.93 -1.12 -14.74
N LYS A 139 -22.83 -1.25 -16.07
CA LYS A 139 -22.38 -0.16 -16.95
C LYS A 139 -23.25 1.10 -16.81
N LYS A 140 -24.56 0.92 -16.58
CA LYS A 140 -25.51 2.03 -16.36
C LYS A 140 -25.45 2.58 -14.93
N LEU A 141 -25.10 1.74 -13.95
CA LEU A 141 -25.01 2.13 -12.53
C LEU A 141 -23.70 2.85 -12.18
N ILE A 142 -22.58 2.53 -12.84
CA ILE A 142 -21.25 3.07 -12.51
C ILE A 142 -20.42 3.37 -13.77
N PRO A 143 -20.71 4.46 -14.50
CA PRO A 143 -19.94 4.82 -15.70
C PRO A 143 -18.46 5.09 -15.42
N SER A 144 -18.09 5.51 -14.21
CA SER A 144 -16.70 5.83 -13.82
C SER A 144 -15.75 4.62 -13.84
N LEU A 145 -16.26 3.39 -13.78
CA LEU A 145 -15.46 2.16 -13.84
C LEU A 145 -15.03 1.79 -15.28
N GLU A 146 -15.68 2.35 -16.31
CA GLU A 146 -15.43 1.97 -17.72
C GLU A 146 -14.00 2.33 -18.18
N SER A 147 -13.43 3.40 -17.62
CA SER A 147 -12.03 3.79 -17.86
C SER A 147 -11.02 2.74 -17.33
N PHE A 148 -11.42 1.93 -16.35
CA PHE A 148 -10.57 0.89 -15.75
C PHE A 148 -10.75 -0.49 -16.41
N THR A 149 -11.76 -0.68 -17.28
CA THR A 149 -11.97 -1.95 -17.99
C THR A 149 -10.99 -2.22 -19.12
N TYR A 150 -10.37 -1.18 -19.69
CA TYR A 150 -9.53 -1.29 -20.88
C TYR A 150 -8.20 -0.56 -20.66
N GLY A 151 -7.10 -1.23 -21.00
CA GLY A 151 -5.77 -0.62 -20.96
C GLY A 151 -4.68 -1.62 -20.61
N ILE A 152 -3.57 -1.57 -21.35
CA ILE A 152 -2.38 -2.40 -21.11
C ILE A 152 -1.84 -2.21 -19.68
N GLN A 153 -1.96 -0.99 -19.15
CA GLN A 153 -1.56 -0.63 -17.79
C GLN A 153 -2.39 -1.36 -16.72
N ASN A 154 -3.66 -1.65 -17.01
CA ASN A 154 -4.56 -2.34 -16.07
C ASN A 154 -4.21 -3.83 -16.03
N SER A 155 -3.93 -4.44 -17.18
CA SER A 155 -3.42 -5.81 -17.27
C SER A 155 -2.07 -5.98 -16.57
N LEU A 156 -1.17 -5.01 -16.69
CA LEU A 156 0.12 -5.02 -15.99
C LEU A 156 -0.03 -4.90 -14.47
N THR A 157 -0.98 -4.10 -14.00
CA THR A 157 -1.28 -4.00 -12.57
C THR A 157 -1.79 -5.33 -12.01
N LEU A 158 -2.63 -6.04 -12.79
CA LEU A 158 -3.08 -7.39 -12.44
C LEU A 158 -1.94 -8.40 -12.46
N LEU A 159 -1.08 -8.33 -13.47
CA LEU A 159 0.11 -9.19 -13.57
C LEU A 159 1.03 -8.96 -12.37
N PHE A 160 1.26 -7.71 -11.97
CA PHE A 160 2.03 -7.39 -10.77
C PHE A 160 1.37 -7.95 -9.50
N ALA A 161 0.05 -7.81 -9.34
CA ALA A 161 -0.66 -8.37 -8.20
C ALA A 161 -0.55 -9.91 -8.14
N LEU A 162 -0.69 -10.58 -9.29
CA LEU A 162 -0.51 -12.03 -9.42
C LEU A 162 0.93 -12.45 -9.13
N ALA A 163 1.91 -11.75 -9.69
CA ALA A 163 3.33 -11.99 -9.44
C ALA A 163 3.68 -11.79 -7.96
N ALA A 164 3.10 -10.80 -7.28
CA ALA A 164 3.28 -10.60 -5.85
C ALA A 164 2.68 -11.74 -5.02
N ILE A 165 1.51 -12.28 -5.42
CA ILE A 165 0.91 -13.46 -4.76
C ILE A 165 1.79 -14.69 -5.00
N ALA A 166 2.22 -14.93 -6.25
CA ALA A 166 3.06 -16.05 -6.62
C ALA A 166 4.44 -15.98 -5.95
N GLY A 167 5.07 -14.81 -5.93
CA GLY A 167 6.36 -14.59 -5.26
C GLY A 167 6.26 -14.82 -3.75
N SER A 168 5.18 -14.37 -3.12
CA SER A 168 4.92 -14.68 -1.70
C SER A 168 4.72 -16.18 -1.47
N PHE A 169 4.02 -16.87 -2.36
CA PHE A 169 3.84 -18.33 -2.26
C PHE A 169 5.17 -19.07 -2.42
N ILE A 170 5.95 -18.74 -3.45
CA ILE A 170 7.29 -19.33 -3.67
C ILE A 170 8.19 -19.08 -2.46
N SER A 171 8.22 -17.85 -1.94
CA SER A 171 9.00 -17.50 -0.75
C SER A 171 8.58 -18.32 0.47
N THR A 172 7.28 -18.53 0.67
CA THR A 172 6.74 -19.30 1.82
C THR A 172 7.07 -20.79 1.69
N VAL A 173 6.95 -21.34 0.48
CA VAL A 173 7.32 -22.73 0.18
C VAL A 173 8.82 -22.95 0.36
N SER A 174 9.66 -22.03 -0.17
CA SER A 174 11.11 -22.14 -0.07
C SER A 174 11.63 -22.01 1.37
N THR A 175 10.95 -21.24 2.21
CA THR A 175 11.30 -21.07 3.63
C THR A 175 10.61 -22.07 4.54
N ASN A 176 9.65 -22.86 4.03
CA ASN A 176 8.76 -23.75 4.80
C ASN A 176 8.03 -23.04 5.96
N GLN A 177 7.90 -21.71 5.92
CA GLN A 177 7.27 -20.91 6.97
C GLN A 177 5.78 -20.72 6.71
N PHE A 178 5.00 -21.82 6.70
CA PHE A 178 3.55 -21.69 6.63
C PHE A 178 3.00 -21.25 8.00
N PRO A 179 2.36 -20.07 8.10
CA PRO A 179 1.62 -19.67 9.29
C PRO A 179 0.32 -20.47 9.36
N LEU A 180 0.42 -21.76 9.71
CA LEU A 180 -0.71 -22.67 9.85
C LEU A 180 -1.50 -22.45 11.15
N ASN A 181 -1.03 -21.58 12.05
CA ASN A 181 -1.66 -21.37 13.34
C ASN A 181 -2.66 -20.20 13.31
N GLU A 182 -3.89 -20.48 13.72
CA GLU A 182 -4.99 -19.51 13.93
C GLU A 182 -4.64 -18.35 14.89
N LYS A 183 -3.55 -18.47 15.67
CA LYS A 183 -3.07 -17.45 16.61
C LYS A 183 -2.78 -16.08 15.98
N TYR A 184 -2.44 -16.02 14.69
CA TYR A 184 -2.15 -14.76 13.99
C TYR A 184 -3.27 -14.34 13.01
N GLY A 185 -4.38 -15.10 12.96
CA GLY A 185 -5.52 -14.80 12.12
C GLY A 185 -6.46 -13.84 12.81
N ALA A 186 -6.60 -12.63 12.27
CA ALA A 186 -7.65 -11.72 12.72
C ALA A 186 -9.04 -12.38 12.53
N ASN A 187 -9.98 -12.07 13.43
CA ASN A 187 -11.37 -12.52 13.34
C ASN A 187 -11.92 -12.29 11.92
N VAL A 188 -12.84 -13.17 11.47
CA VAL A 188 -13.47 -13.09 10.14
C VAL A 188 -14.05 -11.70 9.90
N TRP A 189 -14.75 -11.15 10.89
CA TRP A 189 -15.36 -9.83 10.82
C TRP A 189 -14.33 -8.70 10.76
N SER A 190 -13.31 -8.71 11.62
CA SER A 190 -12.25 -7.68 11.58
C SER A 190 -11.45 -7.74 10.28
N SER A 191 -11.24 -8.94 9.72
CA SER A 191 -10.60 -9.13 8.42
C SER A 191 -11.42 -8.53 7.28
N PHE A 192 -12.73 -8.76 7.29
CA PHE A 192 -13.66 -8.19 6.30
C PHE A 192 -13.71 -6.66 6.38
N PHE A 193 -14.01 -6.12 7.57
CA PHE A 193 -14.11 -4.68 7.77
C PHE A 193 -12.77 -3.98 7.56
N GLY A 194 -11.66 -4.57 8.01
CA GLY A 194 -10.32 -4.06 7.74
C GLY A 194 -10.05 -3.94 6.25
N GLY A 195 -10.37 -4.99 5.47
CA GLY A 195 -10.25 -4.95 4.01
C GLY A 195 -11.15 -3.89 3.35
N PHE A 196 -12.39 -3.76 3.83
CA PHE A 196 -13.36 -2.76 3.36
C PHE A 196 -12.85 -1.33 3.60
N LEU A 197 -12.52 -0.99 4.85
CA LEU A 197 -12.03 0.35 5.21
C LEU A 197 -10.74 0.68 4.49
N LEU A 198 -9.82 -0.28 4.35
CA LEU A 198 -8.53 -0.08 3.68
C LEU A 198 -8.71 0.31 2.21
N LEU A 199 -9.61 -0.36 1.48
CA LEU A 199 -9.83 -0.06 0.06
C LEU A 199 -10.72 1.16 -0.16
N VAL A 200 -11.70 1.43 0.71
CA VAL A 200 -12.44 2.70 0.70
C VAL A 200 -11.48 3.87 0.95
N GLY A 201 -10.65 3.79 2.00
CA GLY A 201 -9.67 4.81 2.34
C GLY A 201 -8.62 5.02 1.25
N ALA A 202 -8.06 3.95 0.69
CA ALA A 202 -7.12 4.03 -0.43
C ALA A 202 -7.74 4.69 -1.67
N ARG A 203 -9.05 4.54 -1.89
CA ARG A 203 -9.75 5.21 -3.00
C ARG A 203 -10.02 6.68 -2.70
N CYS A 204 -10.41 7.01 -1.49
CA CYS A 204 -10.56 8.40 -1.04
C CYS A 204 -9.25 9.18 -1.13
N ALA A 205 -8.12 8.55 -0.77
CA ALA A 205 -6.77 9.13 -0.87
C ALA A 205 -6.19 9.12 -2.30
N GLY A 206 -6.91 8.59 -3.29
CA GLY A 206 -6.44 8.50 -4.67
C GLY A 206 -5.33 7.47 -4.92
N GLY A 207 -5.00 6.63 -3.95
CA GLY A 207 -4.00 5.56 -4.07
C GLY A 207 -3.76 4.80 -2.77
N CYS A 208 -3.11 3.64 -2.87
CA CYS A 208 -2.60 2.92 -1.70
C CYS A 208 -1.16 3.38 -1.36
N THR A 209 -0.60 2.86 -0.27
CA THR A 209 0.78 3.14 0.19
C THR A 209 1.84 2.96 -0.90
N SER A 210 1.70 1.97 -1.78
CA SER A 210 2.62 1.80 -2.93
C SER A 210 2.48 2.90 -4.00
N GLY A 211 1.26 3.41 -4.21
CA GLY A 211 1.01 4.46 -5.19
C GLY A 211 1.39 5.86 -4.68
N GLN A 212 0.88 6.21 -3.50
CA GLN A 212 1.14 7.51 -2.88
C GLN A 212 2.49 7.50 -2.15
N GLY A 213 2.71 6.57 -1.24
CA GLY A 213 3.91 6.52 -0.41
C GLY A 213 5.19 6.25 -1.20
N ILE A 214 5.22 5.26 -2.08
CA ILE A 214 6.47 4.89 -2.78
C ILE A 214 6.69 5.80 -4.00
N SER A 215 5.73 5.88 -4.92
CA SER A 215 5.91 6.69 -6.14
C SER A 215 5.58 8.17 -5.97
N GLY A 216 4.52 8.50 -5.26
CA GLY A 216 4.09 9.89 -5.12
C GLY A 216 5.04 10.74 -4.26
N VAL A 217 5.59 10.18 -3.18
CA VAL A 217 6.65 10.84 -2.39
C VAL A 217 7.95 10.97 -3.18
N SER A 218 8.29 10.00 -4.04
CA SER A 218 9.46 10.10 -4.93
C SER A 218 9.35 11.26 -5.93
N HIS A 219 8.13 11.67 -6.28
CA HIS A 219 7.86 12.85 -7.09
C HIS A 219 7.67 14.15 -6.27
N LEU A 220 7.82 14.09 -4.94
CA LEU A 220 7.58 15.17 -3.98
C LEU A 220 6.26 15.90 -4.21
N LEU A 221 5.20 15.13 -4.47
CA LEU A 221 3.83 15.63 -4.55
C LEU A 221 3.33 15.92 -3.12
N ILE A 222 2.91 17.16 -2.87
CA ILE A 222 2.48 17.61 -1.54
C ILE A 222 1.27 16.79 -1.05
N GLY A 223 0.28 16.57 -1.91
CA GLY A 223 -0.87 15.73 -1.58
C GLY A 223 -0.49 14.29 -1.26
N SER A 224 0.58 13.78 -1.85
CA SER A 224 1.08 12.43 -1.61
C SER A 224 1.80 12.30 -0.27
N LEU A 225 2.58 13.32 0.11
CA LEU A 225 3.19 13.43 1.44
C LEU A 225 2.12 13.47 2.54
N ILE A 226 1.09 14.31 2.37
CA ILE A 226 -0.02 14.42 3.32
C ILE A 226 -0.79 13.09 3.40
N ALA A 227 -1.12 12.49 2.26
CA ALA A 227 -1.83 11.21 2.24
C ALA A 227 -1.01 10.11 2.93
N THR A 228 0.29 10.06 2.69
CA THR A 228 1.20 9.08 3.31
C THR A 228 1.31 9.31 4.81
N ALA A 229 1.54 10.55 5.25
CA ALA A 229 1.58 10.91 6.67
C ALA A 229 0.26 10.58 7.38
N ALA A 230 -0.88 10.83 6.75
CA ALA A 230 -2.19 10.48 7.30
C ALA A 230 -2.41 8.96 7.38
N MET A 231 -1.94 8.18 6.40
CA MET A 231 -2.01 6.71 6.43
C MET A 231 -1.20 6.14 7.58
N PHE A 232 0.05 6.57 7.75
CA PHE A 232 0.89 6.12 8.86
C PHE A 232 0.38 6.62 10.20
N GLY A 233 0.03 7.90 10.30
CA GLY A 233 -0.52 8.49 11.53
C GLY A 233 -1.82 7.82 11.97
N GLY A 234 -2.74 7.57 11.04
CA GLY A 234 -3.97 6.83 11.33
C GLY A 234 -3.72 5.39 11.78
N GLY A 235 -2.76 4.71 11.15
CA GLY A 235 -2.35 3.36 11.56
C GLY A 235 -1.77 3.31 12.97
N ILE A 236 -0.87 4.25 13.30
CA ILE A 236 -0.26 4.36 14.63
C ILE A 236 -1.32 4.65 15.69
N VAL A 237 -2.20 5.64 15.45
CA VAL A 237 -3.29 5.98 16.38
C VAL A 237 -4.23 4.79 16.60
N PHE A 238 -4.54 4.04 15.53
CA PHE A 238 -5.36 2.84 15.65
C PHE A 238 -4.67 1.74 16.44
N ALA A 239 -3.38 1.48 16.20
CA ALA A 239 -2.60 0.48 16.92
C ALA A 239 -2.50 0.81 18.42
N ILE A 240 -2.20 2.06 18.76
CA ILE A 240 -2.17 2.55 20.15
C ILE A 240 -3.56 2.42 20.77
N GLY A 241 -4.60 2.93 20.10
CA GLY A 241 -5.97 2.92 20.62
C GLY A 241 -6.50 1.51 20.85
N TYR A 242 -6.29 0.59 19.90
CA TYR A 242 -6.72 -0.80 20.03
C TYR A 242 -6.03 -1.48 21.21
N GLY A 243 -4.72 -1.28 21.34
CA GLY A 243 -3.97 -1.98 22.36
C GLY A 243 -4.13 -1.39 23.78
N LEU A 244 -4.49 -0.11 23.91
CA LEU A 244 -4.99 0.47 25.16
C LEU A 244 -6.34 -0.15 25.59
N ILE A 245 -7.21 -0.50 24.63
CA ILE A 245 -8.52 -1.11 24.91
C ILE A 245 -8.35 -2.57 25.34
N THR A 246 -7.38 -3.31 24.77
CA THR A 246 -7.16 -4.72 25.08
C THR A 246 -6.24 -4.97 26.28
N ASN A 247 -5.65 -3.92 26.89
CA ASN A 247 -4.66 -4.02 27.98
C ASN A 247 -3.40 -4.87 27.65
N ASP A 248 -3.17 -5.19 26.38
CA ASP A 248 -2.01 -5.96 25.90
C ASP A 248 -0.89 -5.06 25.36
N TRP A 249 -0.82 -3.80 25.81
CA TRP A 249 0.16 -2.84 25.27
C TRP A 249 1.55 -3.01 25.89
N HIS A 250 2.48 -3.57 25.11
CA HIS A 250 3.90 -3.55 25.41
C HIS A 250 4.63 -2.61 24.44
N PHE A 251 5.44 -1.69 24.98
CA PHE A 251 6.15 -0.66 24.21
C PHE A 251 7.16 -1.23 23.17
N HIS A 252 7.45 -2.53 23.25
CA HIS A 252 8.34 -3.26 22.35
C HIS A 252 7.68 -3.70 21.02
N ASP A 253 6.37 -3.48 20.85
CA ASP A 253 5.62 -3.88 19.63
C ASP A 253 5.52 -2.77 18.55
N LEU A 254 6.25 -1.66 18.72
CA LEU A 254 6.41 -0.55 17.75
C LEU A 254 7.72 -0.69 16.99
#